data_AF-A0A930DYH4-F1
#
_entry.id   AF-A0A930DYH4-F1
#
_cell.length_a   1.000
_cell.length_b   1.000
_cell.length_c   1.000
_cell.angle_alpha   90.00
_cell.angle_beta   90.00
_cell.angle_gamma   90.00
#
_symmetry.space_group_name_H-M   'P 1'
#
loop_
_entity.id
_entity.type
_entity.pdbx_description
1 polymer ?
#
loop_
_entity_poly.entity_id
_entity_poly.type
_entity_poly.pdbx_seq_one_letter_code
_entity_poly.pdbx_strand_id
1 'polypeptide(L)'
;MIKSELKSLEQQKSGNRRSLYLEQMREKSLSVTVDEVEKLFEQSYDLIRDLYKKAMPLTVKDTDNGIKILEEIAKNNNNSNDPLFKGYVEQGFSFFDKEVPDWIKTPNNFRKSKKVELAKKLYEALNSTRTYYSEFAELCSLFFDININNKGLKSLQYYFTKKTRWASIQTYLSQEKIDTFSFLFLMSIDCCNFITIPIYYSLLDNSFSLVRTDGSFIVTELKLSRNFSINNLLMNKLNDEKLDSKEEIKKMISTALRKKYLHLSKNRVNFSGAVEGRFPTLLLNKSDIENGLRFLSLDEIKETLQKLPNSDKDFWIEIINEMIKN
;
A
#
# COMPACT_ATOMS: atom_id res chain seq x y z
N MET A 1 49.56 -3.81 1.28
CA MET A 1 49.30 -3.01 2.49
C MET A 1 47.88 -2.44 2.59
N ILE A 2 47.02 -2.51 1.57
CA ILE A 2 45.66 -1.91 1.61
C ILE A 2 44.60 -2.80 2.29
N LYS A 3 44.80 -4.13 2.35
CA LYS A 3 43.85 -5.07 2.96
C LYS A 3 43.82 -5.08 4.50
N SER A 4 44.89 -4.61 5.15
CA SER A 4 44.99 -4.58 6.63
C SER A 4 44.35 -3.35 7.25
N GLU A 5 44.20 -2.24 6.51
CA GLU A 5 43.55 -1.01 6.99
C GLU A 5 42.02 -1.09 6.91
N LEU A 6 41.46 -1.90 6.00
CA LEU A 6 40.02 -2.19 5.98
C LEU A 6 39.58 -3.00 7.21
N LYS A 7 40.39 -4.00 7.62
CA LYS A 7 40.12 -4.82 8.80
C LYS A 7 40.27 -4.07 10.13
N SER A 8 41.13 -3.05 10.21
CA SER A 8 41.29 -2.24 11.43
C SER A 8 40.16 -1.21 11.63
N LEU A 9 39.44 -0.84 10.56
CA LEU A 9 38.23 0.01 10.62
C LEU A 9 36.96 -0.75 11.03
N GLU A 10 36.92 -2.07 10.83
CA GLU A 10 35.74 -2.90 11.11
C GLU A 10 35.53 -3.24 12.59
N GLN A 11 36.59 -3.21 13.42
CA GLN A 11 36.48 -3.64 14.83
C GLN A 11 36.43 -2.50 15.87
N GLN A 12 36.78 -1.25 15.51
CA GLN A 12 36.80 -0.12 16.46
C GLN A 12 35.66 0.91 16.32
N LYS A 13 34.67 0.73 15.43
CA LYS A 13 33.60 1.74 15.16
C LYS A 13 32.16 1.23 15.16
N SER A 14 31.86 0.04 15.71
CA SER A 14 30.51 -0.51 15.71
C SER A 14 29.47 0.37 16.44
N GLY A 15 29.89 1.11 17.46
CA GLY A 15 29.02 2.07 18.18
C GLY A 15 28.73 3.38 17.43
N ASN A 16 29.61 3.82 16.52
CA ASN A 16 29.52 5.14 15.89
C ASN A 16 28.75 5.11 14.55
N ARG A 17 28.79 4.00 13.81
CA ARG A 17 28.18 3.87 12.48
C ARG A 17 26.64 3.99 12.52
N ARG A 18 25.99 3.35 13.50
CA ARG A 18 24.54 3.45 13.69
C ARG A 18 24.13 4.88 14.02
N SER A 19 24.85 5.53 14.94
CA SER A 19 24.58 6.92 15.33
C SER A 19 24.70 7.87 14.14
N LEU A 20 25.77 7.70 13.35
CA LEU A 20 26.00 8.46 12.11
C LEU A 20 24.84 8.30 11.13
N TYR A 21 24.41 7.07 10.84
CA TYR A 21 23.31 6.81 9.91
C TYR A 21 21.97 7.35 10.40
N LEU A 22 21.72 7.28 11.71
CA LEU A 22 20.51 7.86 12.29
C LEU A 22 20.51 9.39 12.19
N GLU A 23 21.64 10.04 12.44
CA GLU A 23 21.76 11.50 12.24
C GLU A 23 21.62 11.89 10.77
N GLN A 24 22.23 11.15 9.84
CA GLN A 24 22.01 11.38 8.41
C GLN A 24 20.52 11.29 8.04
N MET A 25 19.80 10.27 8.51
CA MET A 25 18.35 10.15 8.27
C MET A 25 17.58 11.33 8.88
N ARG A 26 17.96 11.77 10.07
CA ARG A 26 17.34 12.91 10.75
C ARG A 26 17.55 14.19 9.96
N GLU A 27 18.79 14.53 9.64
CA GLU A 27 19.15 15.72 8.85
C GLU A 27 18.47 15.70 7.50
N LYS A 28 18.57 14.58 6.76
CA LYS A 28 17.93 14.44 5.45
C LYS A 28 16.43 14.60 5.51
N SER A 29 15.77 14.07 6.56
CA SER A 29 14.31 14.23 6.72
C SER A 29 13.86 15.68 6.87
N LEU A 30 14.76 16.58 7.30
CA LEU A 30 14.50 18.01 7.47
C LEU A 30 14.93 18.83 6.25
N SER A 31 15.83 18.31 5.41
CA SER A 31 16.44 19.05 4.30
C SER A 31 16.02 18.62 2.90
N VAL A 32 15.12 17.63 2.74
CA VAL A 32 14.56 17.24 1.43
C VAL A 32 14.00 18.48 0.72
N THR A 33 14.44 18.72 -0.53
CA THR A 33 13.98 19.85 -1.35
C THR A 33 13.01 19.42 -2.45
N VAL A 34 12.35 20.40 -3.08
CA VAL A 34 11.51 20.15 -4.28
C VAL A 34 12.37 19.70 -5.45
N ASP A 35 13.50 20.36 -5.70
CA ASP A 35 14.42 20.01 -6.79
C ASP A 35 14.92 18.56 -6.71
N GLU A 36 15.17 18.07 -5.49
CA GLU A 36 15.53 16.66 -5.30
C GLU A 36 14.40 15.71 -5.69
N VAL A 37 13.16 16.09 -5.37
CA VAL A 37 11.97 15.32 -5.78
C VAL A 37 11.76 15.41 -7.29
N GLU A 38 11.96 16.57 -7.92
CA GLU A 38 11.85 16.68 -9.38
C GLU A 38 12.86 15.79 -10.11
N LYS A 39 14.13 15.86 -9.69
CA LYS A 39 15.23 15.05 -10.26
C LYS A 39 14.98 13.55 -10.08
N LEU A 40 14.40 13.16 -8.94
CA LEU A 40 14.02 11.78 -8.67
C LEU A 40 13.07 11.20 -9.74
N PHE A 41 12.23 12.04 -10.35
CA PHE A 41 11.23 11.64 -11.35
C PHE A 41 11.56 12.01 -12.80
N GLU A 42 12.70 12.64 -13.08
CA GLU A 42 13.03 13.21 -14.40
C GLU A 42 13.08 12.17 -15.52
N GLN A 43 13.58 10.96 -15.25
CA GLN A 43 13.72 9.88 -16.22
C GLN A 43 12.92 8.63 -15.82
N SER A 44 11.75 8.84 -15.23
CA SER A 44 10.96 7.76 -14.64
C SER A 44 9.84 7.23 -15.52
N TYR A 45 9.73 7.68 -16.78
CA TYR A 45 8.67 7.27 -17.71
C TYR A 45 8.59 5.75 -17.86
N ASP A 46 9.69 5.09 -18.24
CA ASP A 46 9.71 3.64 -18.49
C ASP A 46 9.35 2.87 -17.22
N LEU A 47 9.90 3.27 -16.08
CA LEU A 47 9.57 2.66 -14.79
C LEU A 47 8.07 2.78 -14.47
N ILE A 48 7.50 3.97 -14.65
CA ILE A 48 6.08 4.22 -14.37
C ILE A 48 5.20 3.44 -15.33
N ARG A 49 5.55 3.41 -16.63
CA ARG A 49 4.85 2.62 -17.64
C ARG A 49 4.83 1.15 -17.28
N ASP A 50 5.97 0.58 -16.88
CA ASP A 50 6.10 -0.83 -16.57
C ASP A 50 5.38 -1.21 -15.26
N LEU A 51 5.28 -0.28 -14.31
CA LEU A 51 4.54 -0.47 -13.06
C LEU A 51 3.04 -0.20 -13.19
N TYR A 52 2.61 0.59 -14.17
CA TYR A 52 1.21 0.97 -14.36
C TYR A 52 0.44 -0.17 -15.01
N LYS A 53 -0.53 -0.72 -14.29
CA LYS A 53 -1.27 -1.92 -14.71
C LYS A 53 -2.33 -1.68 -15.80
N LYS A 54 -2.40 -0.48 -16.36
CA LYS A 54 -3.37 -0.08 -17.39
C LYS A 54 -2.65 0.59 -18.56
N ALA A 55 -3.37 0.78 -19.66
CA ALA A 55 -2.87 1.59 -20.76
C ALA A 55 -2.60 3.03 -20.28
N MET A 56 -1.41 3.54 -20.60
CA MET A 56 -1.01 4.90 -20.26
C MET A 56 -2.01 5.93 -20.79
N PRO A 57 -2.29 7.02 -20.03
CA PRO A 57 -2.99 8.20 -20.54
C PRO A 57 -2.51 8.66 -21.92
N LEU A 58 -3.43 8.95 -22.84
CA LEU A 58 -3.09 9.52 -24.15
C LEU A 58 -2.43 10.92 -24.06
N THR A 59 -2.62 11.61 -22.93
CA THR A 59 -2.05 12.93 -22.66
C THR A 59 -0.57 12.88 -22.23
N VAL A 60 -0.07 11.70 -21.84
CA VAL A 60 1.29 11.52 -21.34
C VAL A 60 2.27 11.28 -22.49
N LYS A 61 3.40 11.98 -22.44
CA LYS A 61 4.55 11.81 -23.35
C LYS A 61 5.70 11.08 -22.65
N ASP A 62 6.56 10.45 -23.44
CA ASP A 62 7.80 9.80 -22.95
C ASP A 62 8.80 10.78 -22.33
N THR A 63 8.76 12.04 -22.74
CA THR A 63 9.55 13.14 -22.16
C THR A 63 8.97 13.75 -20.90
N ASP A 64 7.78 13.32 -20.46
CA ASP A 64 7.14 13.92 -19.28
C ASP A 64 7.82 13.47 -17.98
N ASN A 65 7.99 14.42 -17.05
CA ASN A 65 8.45 14.10 -15.70
C ASN A 65 7.45 13.17 -15.00
N GLY A 66 7.94 12.18 -14.25
CA GLY A 66 7.09 11.19 -13.58
C GLY A 66 6.02 11.75 -12.66
N ILE A 67 6.24 12.91 -12.04
CA ILE A 67 5.20 13.56 -11.20
C ILE A 67 4.01 13.96 -12.06
N LYS A 68 4.26 14.56 -13.24
CA LYS A 68 3.22 14.90 -14.20
C LYS A 68 2.51 13.64 -14.70
N ILE A 69 3.25 12.54 -14.92
CA ILE A 69 2.65 11.26 -15.29
C ILE A 69 1.68 10.76 -14.20
N LEU A 70 2.09 10.83 -12.93
CA LEU A 70 1.24 10.45 -11.80
C LEU A 70 -0.01 11.32 -11.69
N GLU A 71 0.10 12.63 -11.95
CA GLU A 71 -1.05 13.54 -12.02
C GLU A 71 -2.03 13.14 -13.13
N GLU A 72 -1.53 12.87 -14.33
CA GLU A 72 -2.37 12.46 -15.47
C GLU A 72 -3.04 11.09 -15.23
N ILE A 73 -2.33 10.14 -14.61
CA ILE A 73 -2.92 8.88 -14.15
C ILE A 73 -4.03 9.14 -13.12
N ALA A 74 -3.78 10.03 -12.15
CA ALA A 74 -4.75 10.38 -11.11
C ALA A 74 -6.01 11.05 -11.69
N LYS A 75 -5.86 11.94 -12.67
CA LYS A 75 -6.95 12.65 -13.36
C LYS A 75 -7.78 11.71 -14.24
N ASN A 76 -7.13 10.91 -15.09
CA ASN A 76 -7.82 9.97 -15.97
C ASN A 76 -8.59 8.90 -15.20
N ASN A 77 -8.13 8.58 -14.00
CA ASN A 77 -8.83 7.69 -13.09
C ASN A 77 -9.53 8.49 -11.98
N ASN A 78 -10.09 9.68 -12.24
CA ASN A 78 -10.96 10.36 -11.29
C ASN A 78 -12.43 10.16 -11.71
N ASN A 79 -13.16 9.27 -11.02
CA ASN A 79 -14.58 8.97 -11.30
C ASN A 79 -15.50 10.08 -10.76
N SER A 80 -15.21 11.36 -11.01
CA SER A 80 -16.02 12.46 -10.48
C SER A 80 -17.47 12.40 -11.00
N ASN A 81 -17.71 11.82 -12.19
CA ASN A 81 -19.00 11.90 -12.87
C ASN A 81 -19.59 10.56 -13.36
N ASP A 82 -18.98 9.40 -13.07
CA ASP A 82 -19.59 8.14 -13.50
C ASP A 82 -20.78 7.82 -12.58
N PRO A 83 -22.03 7.71 -13.08
CA PRO A 83 -23.16 7.40 -12.24
C PRO A 83 -22.90 6.07 -11.53
N LEU A 84 -22.97 6.05 -10.19
CA LEU A 84 -23.03 4.78 -9.48
C LEU A 84 -24.18 4.00 -10.09
N PHE A 85 -23.91 2.75 -10.49
CA PHE A 85 -24.78 1.97 -11.37
C PHE A 85 -26.24 2.05 -10.94
N LYS A 86 -26.96 3.02 -11.51
CA LYS A 86 -28.17 3.60 -10.90
C LYS A 86 -29.21 2.53 -10.63
N GLY A 87 -29.39 1.61 -11.60
CA GLY A 87 -30.30 0.48 -11.49
C GLY A 87 -29.98 -0.47 -10.33
N TYR A 88 -28.70 -0.80 -10.07
CA TYR A 88 -28.34 -1.70 -8.97
C TYR A 88 -28.47 -1.02 -7.60
N VAL A 89 -28.19 0.29 -7.53
CA VAL A 89 -28.41 1.07 -6.30
C VAL A 89 -29.91 1.17 -6.01
N GLU A 90 -30.73 1.51 -7.00
CA GLU A 90 -32.19 1.56 -6.87
C GLU A 90 -32.77 0.21 -6.45
N GLN A 91 -32.33 -0.88 -7.08
CA GLN A 91 -32.70 -2.24 -6.71
C GLN A 91 -32.34 -2.57 -5.26
N GLY A 92 -31.11 -2.24 -4.84
CA GLY A 92 -30.63 -2.49 -3.48
C GLY A 92 -31.43 -1.76 -2.42
N PHE A 93 -31.73 -0.48 -2.61
CA PHE A 93 -32.54 0.31 -1.66
C PHE A 93 -34.02 -0.08 -1.69
N SER A 94 -34.58 -0.37 -2.87
CA SER A 94 -35.97 -0.83 -3.01
C SER A 94 -36.21 -2.15 -2.28
N PHE A 95 -35.24 -3.07 -2.26
CA PHE A 95 -35.33 -4.32 -1.49
C PHE A 95 -35.58 -4.11 0.01
N PHE A 96 -35.17 -2.97 0.56
CA PHE A 96 -35.35 -2.60 1.97
C PHE A 96 -36.49 -1.60 2.19
N ASP A 97 -37.37 -1.38 1.20
CA ASP A 97 -38.44 -0.38 1.23
C ASP A 97 -37.89 1.04 1.48
N LYS A 98 -36.76 1.38 0.85
CA LYS A 98 -36.11 2.70 0.96
C LYS A 98 -35.95 3.37 -0.41
N GLU A 99 -36.10 4.68 -0.41
CA GLU A 99 -35.65 5.52 -1.52
C GLU A 99 -34.12 5.63 -1.53
N VAL A 100 -33.53 5.84 -2.71
CA VAL A 100 -32.10 6.06 -2.86
C VAL A 100 -31.72 7.43 -2.27
N PRO A 101 -30.94 7.48 -1.18
CA PRO A 101 -30.57 8.72 -0.53
C PRO A 101 -29.51 9.48 -1.34
N ASP A 102 -29.48 10.81 -1.19
CA ASP A 102 -28.54 11.67 -1.95
C ASP A 102 -27.07 11.29 -1.75
N TRP A 103 -26.74 10.75 -0.58
CA TRP A 103 -25.36 10.37 -0.25
C TRP A 103 -24.82 9.23 -1.11
N ILE A 104 -25.65 8.44 -1.81
CA ILE A 104 -25.18 7.36 -2.70
C ILE A 104 -25.49 7.59 -4.19
N LYS A 105 -26.08 8.73 -4.55
CA LYS A 105 -26.45 9.00 -5.97
C LYS A 105 -25.24 9.20 -6.88
N THR A 106 -24.13 9.70 -6.34
CA THR A 106 -22.87 9.88 -7.09
C THR A 106 -21.70 9.32 -6.29
N PRO A 107 -20.60 8.92 -6.96
CA PRO A 107 -19.37 8.51 -6.28
C PRO A 107 -18.91 9.60 -5.30
N ASN A 108 -18.91 10.87 -5.71
CA ASN A 108 -18.48 12.00 -4.89
C ASN A 108 -19.30 12.16 -3.60
N ASN A 109 -20.63 12.06 -3.70
CA ASN A 109 -21.51 12.10 -2.53
C ASN A 109 -21.22 10.93 -1.59
N PHE A 110 -20.98 9.75 -2.16
CA PHE A 110 -20.66 8.55 -1.39
C PHE A 110 -19.33 8.70 -0.63
N ARG A 111 -18.30 9.28 -1.25
CA ARG A 111 -17.01 9.58 -0.56
C ARG A 111 -17.18 10.51 0.62
N LYS A 112 -18.08 11.50 0.51
CA LYS A 112 -18.37 12.46 1.58
C LYS A 112 -19.27 11.89 2.67
N SER A 113 -19.93 10.76 2.39
CA SER A 113 -20.76 10.08 3.36
C SER A 113 -19.92 9.37 4.43
N LYS A 114 -20.46 9.25 5.65
CA LYS A 114 -19.88 8.39 6.69
C LYS A 114 -20.17 6.90 6.46
N LYS A 115 -20.76 6.52 5.31
CA LYS A 115 -21.24 5.16 5.00
C LYS A 115 -20.20 4.28 4.31
N VAL A 116 -19.08 4.85 3.89
CA VAL A 116 -17.99 4.12 3.23
C VAL A 116 -17.53 2.92 4.04
N GLU A 117 -17.24 3.13 5.32
CA GLU A 117 -16.68 2.07 6.16
C GLU A 117 -17.71 1.00 6.51
N LEU A 118 -18.99 1.38 6.52
CA LEU A 118 -20.09 0.43 6.60
C LEU A 118 -20.20 -0.40 5.32
N ALA A 119 -20.06 0.21 4.14
CA ALA A 119 -20.02 -0.52 2.86
C ALA A 119 -18.89 -1.54 2.80
N LYS A 120 -17.68 -1.19 3.26
CA LYS A 120 -16.55 -2.13 3.33
C LYS A 120 -16.86 -3.33 4.23
N LYS A 121 -17.28 -3.06 5.46
CA LYS A 121 -17.64 -4.11 6.42
C LYS A 121 -18.78 -4.97 5.90
N LEU A 122 -19.80 -4.36 5.30
CA LEU A 122 -20.92 -5.09 4.72
C LEU A 122 -20.48 -5.96 3.54
N TYR A 123 -19.57 -5.48 2.69
CA TYR A 123 -18.98 -6.28 1.62
C TYR A 123 -18.15 -7.45 2.15
N GLU A 124 -17.30 -7.25 3.16
CA GLU A 124 -16.55 -8.33 3.81
C GLU A 124 -17.49 -9.37 4.43
N ALA A 125 -18.52 -8.90 5.14
CA ALA A 125 -19.56 -9.73 5.73
C ALA A 125 -20.36 -10.53 4.68
N LEU A 126 -20.62 -9.93 3.51
CA LEU A 126 -21.30 -10.59 2.38
C LEU A 126 -20.48 -11.75 1.81
N ASN A 127 -19.16 -11.60 1.76
CA ASN A 127 -18.22 -12.57 1.17
C ASN A 127 -17.70 -13.60 2.19
N SER A 128 -17.88 -13.36 3.48
CA SER A 128 -17.44 -14.25 4.54
C SER A 128 -18.32 -15.50 4.66
N THR A 129 -17.70 -16.65 4.87
CA THR A 129 -18.41 -17.89 5.27
C THR A 129 -18.71 -17.94 6.76
N ARG A 130 -18.09 -17.04 7.55
CA ARG A 130 -18.07 -17.06 9.02
C ARG A 130 -18.96 -15.99 9.67
N THR A 131 -19.51 -15.07 8.89
CA THR A 131 -20.34 -14.00 9.43
C THR A 131 -21.69 -14.54 9.91
N TYR A 132 -22.09 -14.15 11.12
CA TYR A 132 -23.40 -14.46 11.68
C TYR A 132 -24.46 -13.49 11.16
N TYR A 133 -25.72 -13.96 11.07
CA TYR A 133 -26.82 -13.13 10.61
C TYR A 133 -27.02 -11.86 11.47
N SER A 134 -26.85 -11.95 12.80
CA SER A 134 -27.01 -10.79 13.69
C SER A 134 -26.05 -9.65 13.34
N GLU A 135 -24.77 -9.97 13.14
CA GLU A 135 -23.73 -9.03 12.71
C GLU A 135 -24.05 -8.44 11.33
N PHE A 136 -24.44 -9.29 10.38
CA PHE A 136 -24.81 -8.85 9.03
C PHE A 136 -26.03 -7.92 9.04
N ALA A 137 -27.06 -8.25 9.82
CA ALA A 137 -28.28 -7.48 9.94
C ALA A 137 -28.03 -6.11 10.58
N GLU A 138 -27.13 -6.03 11.57
CA GLU A 138 -26.69 -4.75 12.15
C GLU A 138 -25.98 -3.88 11.10
N LEU A 139 -25.04 -4.45 10.34
CA LEU A 139 -24.36 -3.74 9.25
C LEU A 139 -25.32 -3.23 8.18
N CYS A 140 -26.29 -4.04 7.77
CA CYS A 140 -27.36 -3.62 6.85
C CYS A 140 -28.25 -2.52 7.46
N SER A 141 -28.65 -2.67 8.73
CA SER A 141 -29.44 -1.67 9.46
C SER A 141 -28.76 -0.31 9.46
N LEU A 142 -27.46 -0.29 9.80
CA LEU A 142 -26.65 0.91 9.79
C LEU A 142 -26.37 1.45 8.39
N PHE A 143 -26.19 0.60 7.38
CA PHE A 143 -25.89 1.07 6.02
C PHE A 143 -27.11 1.69 5.35
N PHE A 144 -28.27 1.03 5.39
CA PHE A 144 -29.50 1.46 4.72
C PHE A 144 -30.40 2.38 5.58
N ASP A 145 -30.01 2.67 6.83
CA ASP A 145 -30.81 3.45 7.79
C ASP A 145 -32.21 2.84 8.01
N ILE A 146 -32.24 1.53 8.30
CA ILE A 146 -33.46 0.74 8.52
C ILE A 146 -33.47 0.13 9.93
N ASN A 147 -34.67 -0.14 10.45
CA ASN A 147 -34.83 -0.89 11.70
C ASN A 147 -34.49 -2.38 11.49
N ILE A 148 -33.93 -3.04 12.50
CA ILE A 148 -33.58 -4.47 12.46
C ILE A 148 -34.76 -5.40 12.07
N ASN A 149 -36.00 -4.94 12.30
CA ASN A 149 -37.23 -5.65 11.95
C ASN A 149 -37.73 -5.40 10.51
N ASN A 150 -36.98 -4.68 9.68
CA ASN A 150 -37.33 -4.40 8.29
C ASN A 150 -37.58 -5.68 7.47
N LYS A 151 -38.52 -5.63 6.52
CA LYS A 151 -38.91 -6.79 5.70
C LYS A 151 -37.77 -7.34 4.84
N GLY A 152 -36.91 -6.46 4.32
CA GLY A 152 -35.71 -6.86 3.58
C GLY A 152 -34.73 -7.64 4.46
N LEU A 153 -34.52 -7.21 5.71
CA LEU A 153 -33.69 -7.95 6.67
C LEU A 153 -34.27 -9.33 7.00
N LYS A 154 -35.59 -9.43 7.24
CA LYS A 154 -36.26 -10.72 7.45
C LYS A 154 -36.11 -11.65 6.25
N SER A 155 -36.16 -11.11 5.04
CA SER A 155 -35.92 -11.87 3.80
C SER A 155 -34.47 -12.35 3.73
N LEU A 156 -33.50 -11.53 4.14
CA LEU A 156 -32.09 -11.93 4.23
C LEU A 156 -31.83 -12.99 5.29
N GLN A 157 -32.55 -12.96 6.41
CA GLN A 157 -32.51 -14.01 7.43
C GLN A 157 -32.83 -15.37 6.83
N TYR A 158 -33.89 -15.43 6.01
CA TYR A 158 -34.26 -16.66 5.31
C TYR A 158 -33.09 -17.18 4.45
N TYR A 159 -32.45 -16.34 3.64
CA TYR A 159 -31.30 -16.76 2.83
C TYR A 159 -30.08 -17.19 3.66
N PHE A 160 -29.82 -16.52 4.79
CA PHE A 160 -28.77 -16.93 5.74
C PHE A 160 -29.02 -18.31 6.36
N THR A 161 -30.29 -18.70 6.54
CA THR A 161 -30.64 -20.05 7.04
C THR A 161 -30.57 -21.12 5.95
N LYS A 162 -30.67 -20.74 4.68
CA LYS A 162 -30.68 -21.66 3.54
C LYS A 162 -29.28 -21.89 2.95
N LYS A 163 -28.36 -20.94 3.10
CA LYS A 163 -26.98 -21.12 2.64
C LYS A 163 -26.30 -22.26 3.40
N THR A 164 -25.41 -22.97 2.72
CA THR A 164 -24.56 -23.96 3.39
C THR A 164 -23.54 -23.26 4.30
N ARG A 165 -23.02 -23.97 5.31
CA ARG A 165 -21.96 -23.44 6.19
C ARG A 165 -20.69 -23.03 5.44
N TRP A 166 -20.47 -23.59 4.24
CA TRP A 166 -19.29 -23.36 3.41
C TRP A 166 -19.51 -22.29 2.34
N ALA A 167 -20.74 -21.80 2.18
CA ALA A 167 -21.07 -20.74 1.25
C ALA A 167 -21.17 -19.40 1.99
N SER A 168 -20.61 -18.36 1.37
CA SER A 168 -20.92 -16.98 1.75
C SER A 168 -22.37 -16.65 1.38
N ILE A 169 -22.95 -15.62 2.01
CA ILE A 169 -24.28 -15.17 1.61
C ILE A 169 -24.27 -14.67 0.15
N GLN A 170 -23.19 -14.02 -0.31
CA GLN A 170 -23.01 -13.63 -1.71
C GLN A 170 -23.15 -14.83 -2.66
N THR A 171 -22.48 -15.94 -2.35
CA THR A 171 -22.50 -17.15 -3.18
C THR A 171 -23.91 -17.69 -3.31
N TYR A 172 -24.62 -17.77 -2.18
CA TYR A 172 -25.99 -18.28 -2.16
C TYR A 172 -26.96 -17.34 -2.90
N LEU A 173 -26.90 -16.03 -2.65
CA LEU A 173 -27.72 -15.05 -3.37
C LEU A 173 -27.48 -15.10 -4.88
N SER A 174 -26.24 -15.29 -5.31
CA SER A 174 -25.89 -15.44 -6.74
C SER A 174 -26.50 -16.71 -7.35
N GLN A 175 -26.50 -17.83 -6.63
CA GLN A 175 -27.13 -19.09 -7.07
C GLN A 175 -28.65 -18.93 -7.22
N GLU A 176 -29.28 -18.22 -6.29
CA GLU A 176 -30.71 -17.91 -6.31
C GLU A 176 -31.07 -16.75 -7.26
N LYS A 177 -30.07 -16.15 -7.94
CA LYS A 177 -30.22 -14.99 -8.84
C LYS A 177 -30.86 -13.77 -8.15
N ILE A 178 -30.41 -13.48 -6.93
CA ILE A 178 -30.84 -12.34 -6.12
C ILE A 178 -29.74 -11.27 -6.11
N ASP A 179 -29.99 -10.17 -6.82
CA ASP A 179 -29.00 -9.12 -7.09
C ASP A 179 -29.05 -7.91 -6.15
N THR A 180 -29.60 -8.05 -4.94
CA THR A 180 -29.79 -6.95 -3.97
C THR A 180 -28.49 -6.19 -3.62
N PHE A 181 -27.35 -6.88 -3.62
CA PHE A 181 -26.06 -6.32 -3.21
C PHE A 181 -25.06 -6.14 -4.35
N SER A 182 -25.50 -6.30 -5.60
CA SER A 182 -24.61 -6.23 -6.77
C SER A 182 -23.91 -4.86 -6.88
N PHE A 183 -24.52 -3.78 -6.38
CA PHE A 183 -23.87 -2.47 -6.31
C PHE A 183 -22.64 -2.45 -5.38
N LEU A 184 -22.62 -3.20 -4.25
CA LEU A 184 -21.45 -3.30 -3.37
C LEU A 184 -20.29 -4.01 -4.08
N PHE A 185 -20.60 -5.08 -4.83
CA PHE A 185 -19.62 -5.78 -5.65
C PHE A 185 -19.06 -4.90 -6.75
N LEU A 186 -19.91 -4.17 -7.47
CA LEU A 186 -19.48 -3.24 -8.51
C LEU A 186 -18.62 -2.09 -7.97
N MET A 187 -18.96 -1.52 -6.81
CA MET A 187 -18.10 -0.56 -6.11
C MET A 187 -16.76 -1.17 -5.68
N SER A 188 -16.73 -2.49 -5.42
CA SER A 188 -15.49 -3.20 -5.08
C SER A 188 -14.64 -3.58 -6.30
N ILE A 189 -15.23 -3.74 -7.49
CA ILE A 189 -14.47 -3.86 -8.75
C ILE A 189 -13.68 -2.57 -9.01
N ASP A 190 -14.22 -1.44 -8.55
CA ASP A 190 -13.52 -0.15 -8.55
C ASP A 190 -12.38 -0.07 -7.50
N CYS A 191 -12.12 -1.14 -6.73
CA CYS A 191 -10.96 -1.25 -5.86
C CYS A 191 -9.71 -1.61 -6.66
N CYS A 192 -9.10 -0.60 -7.26
CA CYS A 192 -7.91 -0.75 -8.08
C CYS A 192 -6.67 -0.22 -7.36
N ASN A 193 -5.61 -1.03 -7.28
CA ASN A 193 -4.26 -0.50 -7.12
C ASN A 193 -3.72 -0.18 -8.52
N PHE A 194 -3.73 1.11 -8.88
CA PHE A 194 -3.33 1.55 -10.21
C PHE A 194 -1.81 1.44 -10.38
N ILE A 195 -1.07 1.94 -9.41
CA ILE A 195 0.38 1.91 -9.38
C ILE A 195 0.88 2.04 -7.94
N THR A 196 2.04 1.46 -7.67
CA THR A 196 2.77 1.61 -6.41
C THR A 196 4.24 1.80 -6.73
N ILE A 197 4.80 2.96 -6.38
CA ILE A 197 6.19 3.31 -6.63
C ILE A 197 6.93 3.39 -5.29
N PRO A 198 7.84 2.46 -4.98
CA PRO A 198 8.69 2.58 -3.81
C PRO A 198 9.69 3.72 -3.97
N ILE A 199 9.88 4.51 -2.91
CA ILE A 199 10.94 5.51 -2.80
C ILE A 199 11.99 4.95 -1.86
N TYR A 200 13.19 4.75 -2.37
CA TYR A 200 14.35 4.29 -1.62
C TYR A 200 15.17 5.48 -1.13
N TYR A 201 15.80 5.32 0.03
CA TYR A 201 16.85 6.22 0.52
C TYR A 201 18.09 5.39 0.86
N SER A 202 19.24 5.83 0.39
CA SER A 202 20.52 5.17 0.62
C SER A 202 21.35 5.91 1.67
N LEU A 203 21.89 5.12 2.62
CA LEU A 203 22.79 5.62 3.66
C LEU A 203 24.23 5.78 3.17
N LEU A 204 24.58 5.26 1.99
CA LEU A 204 25.93 5.32 1.47
C LEU A 204 26.22 6.64 0.76
N ASP A 205 25.23 7.14 0.01
CA ASP A 205 25.33 8.34 -0.83
C ASP A 205 24.34 9.45 -0.42
N ASN A 206 23.53 9.23 0.62
CA ASN A 206 22.56 10.20 1.14
C ASN A 206 21.56 10.68 0.05
N SER A 207 21.17 9.78 -0.86
CA SER A 207 20.31 10.08 -2.02
C SER A 207 18.98 9.31 -1.98
N PHE A 208 17.99 9.82 -2.71
CA PHE A 208 16.74 9.11 -2.98
C PHE A 208 16.78 8.45 -4.36
N SER A 209 16.11 7.31 -4.51
CA SER A 209 16.00 6.58 -5.77
C SER A 209 14.62 5.92 -5.91
N LEU A 210 14.17 5.70 -7.15
CA LEU A 210 12.96 4.92 -7.43
C LEU A 210 13.25 3.42 -7.58
N VAL A 211 14.55 3.05 -7.66
CA VAL A 211 15.03 1.67 -7.76
C VAL A 211 15.92 1.37 -6.57
N ARG A 212 15.85 0.13 -6.06
CA ARG A 212 16.69 -0.30 -4.95
C ARG A 212 18.17 -0.23 -5.36
N THR A 213 18.93 0.58 -4.64
CA THR A 213 20.39 0.68 -4.74
C THR A 213 21.07 0.10 -3.51
N ASP A 214 22.40 0.00 -3.56
CA ASP A 214 23.22 -0.51 -2.46
C ASP A 214 23.05 0.33 -1.19
N GLY A 215 22.94 -0.33 -0.03
CA GLY A 215 22.70 0.35 1.25
C GLY A 215 21.36 1.11 1.36
N SER A 216 20.45 0.91 0.41
CA SER A 216 19.14 1.57 0.37
C SER A 216 18.02 0.77 1.03
N PHE A 217 17.01 1.49 1.50
CA PHE A 217 15.77 0.93 2.03
C PHE A 217 14.57 1.77 1.59
N ILE A 218 13.41 1.12 1.49
CA ILE A 218 12.14 1.76 1.16
C ILE A 218 11.79 2.73 2.28
N VAL A 219 11.70 4.02 1.98
CA VAL A 219 11.24 5.07 2.89
C VAL A 219 9.73 5.14 2.91
N THR A 220 9.13 5.17 1.73
CA THR A 220 7.68 5.24 1.53
C THR A 220 7.31 4.65 0.19
N GLU A 221 6.04 4.35 0.00
CA GLU A 221 5.49 3.94 -1.29
C GLU A 221 4.48 4.99 -1.75
N LEU A 222 4.70 5.54 -2.95
CA LEU A 222 3.71 6.37 -3.61
C LEU A 222 2.70 5.44 -4.29
N LYS A 223 1.55 5.29 -3.64
CA LYS A 223 0.46 4.45 -4.13
C LYS A 223 -0.62 5.33 -4.75
N LEU A 224 -1.02 5.06 -5.98
CA LEU A 224 -2.29 5.55 -6.52
C LEU A 224 -3.26 4.38 -6.50
N SER A 225 -4.29 4.50 -5.67
CA SER A 225 -5.27 3.44 -5.53
C SER A 225 -6.63 4.00 -5.20
N ARG A 226 -7.62 3.19 -5.51
CA ARG A 226 -9.01 3.44 -5.20
C ARG A 226 -9.57 2.24 -4.44
N ASN A 227 -10.46 2.51 -3.50
CA ASN A 227 -11.15 1.50 -2.73
C ASN A 227 -12.60 1.96 -2.50
N PHE A 228 -13.59 1.20 -2.94
CA PHE A 228 -15.02 1.59 -2.92
C PHE A 228 -15.26 2.98 -3.52
N SER A 229 -14.78 3.19 -4.74
CA SER A 229 -14.89 4.47 -5.47
C SER A 229 -14.25 5.69 -4.77
N ILE A 230 -13.36 5.45 -3.80
CA ILE A 230 -12.64 6.49 -3.08
C ILE A 230 -11.16 6.39 -3.38
N ASN A 231 -10.64 7.45 -3.99
CA ASN A 231 -9.23 7.65 -4.21
C ASN A 231 -8.51 7.75 -2.87
N ASN A 232 -7.31 7.18 -2.78
CA ASN A 232 -6.47 7.32 -1.61
C ASN A 232 -5.89 8.75 -1.48
N LEU A 233 -5.21 9.01 -0.36
CA LEU A 233 -4.73 10.37 -0.02
C LEU A 233 -3.86 10.99 -1.13
N LEU A 234 -2.88 10.25 -1.64
CA LEU A 234 -1.98 10.77 -2.69
C LEU A 234 -2.79 11.11 -3.95
N MET A 235 -3.64 10.21 -4.41
CA MET A 235 -4.45 10.43 -5.61
C MET A 235 -5.43 11.60 -5.45
N ASN A 236 -5.94 11.88 -4.25
CA ASN A 236 -6.73 13.10 -4.01
C ASN A 236 -5.87 14.36 -4.08
N LYS A 237 -4.66 14.35 -3.49
CA LYS A 237 -3.74 15.49 -3.52
C LYS A 237 -3.29 15.84 -4.94
N LEU A 238 -2.95 14.84 -5.76
CA LEU A 238 -2.57 15.04 -7.16
C LEU A 238 -3.72 15.54 -8.06
N ASN A 239 -4.97 15.37 -7.61
CA ASN A 239 -6.16 15.86 -8.32
C ASN A 239 -6.61 17.26 -7.86
N ASP A 240 -6.00 17.82 -6.82
CA ASP A 240 -6.36 19.13 -6.29
C ASP A 240 -5.50 20.20 -6.97
N GLU A 241 -6.10 20.96 -7.89
CA GLU A 241 -5.42 22.03 -8.64
C GLU A 241 -4.86 23.15 -7.76
N LYS A 242 -5.27 23.24 -6.49
CA LYS A 242 -4.75 24.22 -5.53
C LYS A 242 -3.47 23.77 -4.83
N LEU A 243 -3.10 22.49 -4.94
CA LEU A 243 -1.91 21.93 -4.31
C LEU A 243 -0.78 21.78 -5.31
N ASP A 244 0.45 22.00 -4.84
CA ASP A 244 1.65 21.63 -5.60
C ASP A 244 2.00 20.17 -5.31
N SER A 245 1.85 19.31 -6.32
CA SER A 245 2.15 17.88 -6.23
C SER A 245 3.58 17.58 -5.79
N LYS A 246 4.55 18.40 -6.19
CA LYS A 246 5.97 18.20 -5.84
C LYS A 246 6.18 18.43 -4.36
N GLU A 247 5.57 19.49 -3.82
CA GLU A 247 5.55 19.79 -2.39
C GLU A 247 4.86 18.69 -1.57
N GLU A 248 3.75 18.15 -2.06
CA GLU A 248 3.03 17.09 -1.36
C GLU A 248 3.82 15.77 -1.34
N ILE A 249 4.48 15.40 -2.45
CA ILE A 249 5.38 14.24 -2.49
C ILE A 249 6.59 14.46 -1.57
N LYS A 250 7.20 15.64 -1.60
CA LYS A 250 8.29 16.04 -0.69
C LYS A 250 7.89 15.83 0.77
N LYS A 251 6.74 16.38 1.20
CA LYS A 251 6.21 16.22 2.56
C LYS A 251 6.01 14.75 2.93
N MET A 252 5.52 13.92 2.02
CA MET A 252 5.34 12.49 2.25
C MET A 252 6.68 11.78 2.48
N ILE A 253 7.69 12.04 1.64
CA ILE A 253 9.03 11.48 1.77
C ILE A 253 9.69 11.94 3.08
N SER A 254 9.73 13.24 3.36
CA SER A 254 10.31 13.82 4.58
C SER A 254 9.67 13.25 5.84
N THR A 255 8.33 13.18 5.88
CA THR A 255 7.58 12.65 7.02
C THR A 255 7.86 11.17 7.23
N ALA A 256 7.89 10.39 6.15
CA ALA A 256 8.16 8.95 6.23
C ALA A 256 9.60 8.66 6.68
N LEU A 257 10.59 9.41 6.17
CA LEU A 257 11.98 9.28 6.59
C LEU A 257 12.16 9.63 8.06
N ARG A 258 11.53 10.73 8.52
CA ARG A 258 11.51 11.11 9.94
C ARG A 258 10.90 10.02 10.82
N LYS A 259 9.78 9.41 10.40
CA LYS A 259 9.16 8.30 11.14
C LYS A 259 10.09 7.09 11.22
N LYS A 260 10.79 6.75 10.13
CA LYS A 260 11.78 5.66 10.12
C LYS A 260 12.95 5.94 11.03
N TYR A 261 13.49 7.15 11.00
CA TYR A 261 14.53 7.59 11.93
C TYR A 261 14.07 7.43 13.40
N LEU A 262 12.89 7.94 13.75
CA LEU A 262 12.35 7.86 15.12
C LEU A 262 12.09 6.41 15.56
N HIS A 263 11.72 5.53 14.64
CA HIS A 263 11.59 4.11 14.93
C HIS A 263 12.95 3.48 15.20
N LEU A 264 13.93 3.70 14.32
CA LEU A 264 15.27 3.11 14.40
C LEU A 264 16.13 3.69 15.52
N SER A 265 15.84 4.89 16.02
CA SER A 265 16.51 5.44 17.21
C SER A 265 16.12 4.70 18.50
N LYS A 266 14.94 4.05 18.51
CA LYS A 266 14.42 3.32 19.69
C LYS A 266 14.49 1.81 19.55
N ASN A 267 14.51 1.29 18.31
CA ASN A 267 14.37 -0.14 18.02
C ASN A 267 15.53 -0.67 17.19
N ARG A 268 15.96 -1.91 17.45
CA ARG A 268 16.90 -2.61 16.56
C ARG A 268 16.22 -2.98 15.24
N VAL A 269 17.03 -3.08 14.19
CA VAL A 269 16.55 -3.54 12.88
C VAL A 269 16.23 -5.03 12.98
N ASN A 270 15.08 -5.43 12.45
CA ASN A 270 14.74 -6.85 12.34
C ASN A 270 15.30 -7.41 11.02
N PHE A 271 15.76 -8.67 11.07
CA PHE A 271 16.33 -9.35 9.91
C PHE A 271 15.35 -9.40 8.73
N SER A 272 14.12 -9.85 8.97
CA SER A 272 13.09 -9.98 7.91
C SER A 272 12.76 -8.65 7.24
N GLY A 273 12.62 -7.57 8.02
CA GLY A 273 12.36 -6.25 7.44
C GLY A 273 13.54 -5.68 6.67
N ALA A 274 14.80 -6.03 7.01
CA ALA A 274 15.95 -5.65 6.21
C ALA A 274 16.01 -6.41 4.88
N VAL A 275 15.74 -7.71 4.89
CA VAL A 275 15.66 -8.54 3.67
C VAL A 275 14.59 -7.99 2.71
N GLU A 276 13.41 -7.66 3.24
CA GLU A 276 12.30 -7.03 2.52
C GLU A 276 12.58 -5.56 2.11
N GLY A 277 13.75 -5.01 2.48
CA GLY A 277 14.13 -3.64 2.14
C GLY A 277 13.38 -2.57 2.94
N ARG A 278 12.62 -2.92 3.98
CA ARG A 278 11.94 -1.96 4.87
C ARG A 278 12.92 -1.24 5.80
N PHE A 279 14.06 -1.85 6.07
CA PHE A 279 15.14 -1.29 6.88
C PHE A 279 16.49 -1.46 6.17
N PRO A 280 17.47 -0.57 6.45
CA PRO A 280 18.80 -0.70 5.90
C PRO A 280 19.50 -1.95 6.45
N THR A 281 19.98 -2.80 5.55
CA THR A 281 20.83 -3.97 5.84
C THR A 281 22.12 -3.57 6.57
N LEU A 282 22.65 -2.38 6.29
CA LEU A 282 23.84 -1.79 6.95
C LEU A 282 23.71 -1.60 8.46
N LEU A 283 22.50 -1.67 9.02
CA LEU A 283 22.26 -1.58 10.46
C LEU A 283 22.14 -2.94 11.14
N LEU A 284 22.16 -4.04 10.38
CA LEU A 284 22.31 -5.38 10.94
C LEU A 284 23.79 -5.65 11.24
N ASN A 285 24.07 -6.22 12.40
CA ASN A 285 25.39 -6.78 12.67
C ASN A 285 25.44 -8.25 12.21
N LYS A 286 26.65 -8.83 12.18
CA LYS A 286 26.85 -10.24 11.83
C LYS A 286 25.97 -11.19 12.65
N SER A 287 25.87 -10.99 13.97
CA SER A 287 25.03 -11.85 14.82
C SER A 287 23.54 -11.76 14.50
N ASP A 288 23.03 -10.60 14.09
CA ASP A 288 21.63 -10.43 13.68
C ASP A 288 21.35 -11.21 12.38
N ILE A 289 22.33 -11.23 11.46
CA ILE A 289 22.27 -11.98 10.20
C ILE A 289 22.36 -13.48 10.47
N GLU A 290 23.34 -13.94 11.26
CA GLU A 290 23.50 -15.35 11.64
C GLU A 290 22.24 -15.90 12.32
N ASN A 291 21.69 -15.17 13.29
CA ASN A 291 20.47 -15.57 13.99
C ASN A 291 19.26 -15.63 13.04
N GLY A 292 19.18 -14.72 12.06
CA GLY A 292 18.13 -14.71 11.06
C GLY A 292 18.22 -15.87 10.07
N LEU A 293 19.45 -16.27 9.69
CA LEU A 293 19.70 -17.36 8.74
C LEU A 293 19.63 -18.76 9.37
N ARG A 294 19.95 -18.89 10.66
CA ARG A 294 20.14 -20.20 11.33
C ARG A 294 18.93 -21.14 11.28
N PHE A 295 17.73 -20.59 11.10
CA PHE A 295 16.47 -21.36 11.04
C PHE A 295 15.93 -21.53 9.62
N LEU A 296 16.65 -21.04 8.60
CA LEU A 296 16.26 -21.14 7.20
C LEU A 296 16.89 -22.37 6.54
N SER A 297 16.12 -23.02 5.67
CA SER A 297 16.62 -24.00 4.72
C SER A 297 17.52 -23.36 3.65
N LEU A 298 18.32 -24.17 2.96
CA LEU A 298 19.20 -23.68 1.89
C LEU A 298 18.43 -22.95 0.77
N ASP A 299 17.22 -23.39 0.46
CA ASP A 299 16.40 -22.74 -0.55
C ASP A 299 15.86 -21.39 -0.08
N GLU A 300 15.45 -21.28 1.19
CA GLU A 300 15.05 -20.01 1.81
C GLU A 300 16.24 -19.03 1.92
N ILE A 301 17.46 -19.51 2.15
CA ILE A 301 18.68 -18.69 2.13
C ILE A 301 18.95 -18.17 0.72
N LYS A 302 18.84 -19.01 -0.32
CA LYS A 302 18.99 -18.58 -1.72
C LYS A 302 17.94 -17.52 -2.09
N GLU A 303 16.69 -17.71 -1.69
CA GLU A 303 15.62 -16.73 -1.92
C GLU A 303 15.90 -15.42 -1.19
N THR A 304 16.42 -15.49 0.04
CA THR A 304 16.85 -14.32 0.82
C THR A 304 17.94 -13.55 0.09
N LEU A 305 18.98 -14.23 -0.40
CA LEU A 305 20.06 -13.62 -1.16
C LEU A 305 19.57 -12.98 -2.46
N GLN A 306 18.60 -13.58 -3.16
CA GLN A 306 18.04 -12.99 -4.38
C GLN A 306 17.36 -11.63 -4.14
N LYS A 307 16.81 -11.41 -2.94
CA LYS A 307 16.13 -10.15 -2.58
C LYS A 307 17.10 -9.02 -2.28
N LEU A 308 18.37 -9.30 -1.98
CA LEU A 308 19.35 -8.29 -1.58
C LEU A 308 19.98 -7.58 -2.79
N PRO A 309 20.42 -6.31 -2.65
CA PRO A 309 21.30 -5.66 -3.62
C PRO A 309 22.58 -6.47 -3.81
N ASN A 310 23.18 -6.42 -5.00
CA ASN A 310 24.37 -7.23 -5.30
C ASN A 310 25.54 -6.92 -4.36
N SER A 311 25.73 -5.67 -3.94
CA SER A 311 26.78 -5.29 -2.98
C SER A 311 26.66 -5.96 -1.62
N ASP A 312 25.44 -6.25 -1.19
CA ASP A 312 25.17 -6.82 0.14
C ASP A 312 25.34 -8.34 0.11
N LYS A 313 25.21 -8.97 -1.06
CA LYS A 313 25.30 -10.43 -1.22
C LYS A 313 26.66 -10.96 -0.80
N ASP A 314 27.76 -10.32 -1.20
CA ASP A 314 29.11 -10.81 -0.92
C ASP A 314 29.37 -10.90 0.59
N PHE A 315 29.01 -9.85 1.33
CA PHE A 315 29.11 -9.82 2.79
C PHE A 315 28.24 -10.91 3.45
N TRP A 316 27.01 -11.12 2.96
CA TRP A 316 26.11 -12.14 3.50
C TRP A 316 26.57 -13.56 3.14
N ILE A 317 27.13 -13.77 1.96
CA ILE A 317 27.72 -15.05 1.52
C ILE A 317 28.94 -15.39 2.38
N GLU A 318 29.76 -14.42 2.76
CA GLU A 318 30.88 -14.64 3.70
C GLU A 318 30.36 -15.17 5.04
N ILE A 319 29.33 -14.55 5.61
CA ILE A 319 28.70 -15.00 6.87
C ILE A 319 28.13 -16.42 6.71
N ILE A 320 27.42 -16.70 5.62
CA ILE A 320 26.87 -18.04 5.35
C ILE A 320 27.99 -19.08 5.28
N ASN A 321 29.09 -18.79 4.59
CA ASN A 321 30.23 -19.70 4.48
C ASN A 321 30.91 -19.96 5.82
N GLU A 322 30.97 -18.95 6.70
CA GLU A 322 31.47 -19.12 8.06
C GLU A 322 30.52 -19.97 8.92
N MET A 323 29.20 -19.82 8.76
CA MET A 323 28.21 -20.65 9.45
C MET A 323 28.25 -22.13 9.02
N ILE A 324 28.60 -22.43 7.76
CA ILE A 324 28.71 -23.80 7.25
C ILE A 324 30.01 -24.49 7.72
N LYS A 325 31.07 -23.73 7.95
CA LYS A 325 32.38 -24.26 8.37
C LYS A 325 32.49 -24.59 9.86
N ASN A 326 31.56 -24.09 10.68
CA ASN A 326 31.47 -24.29 12.12
C ASN A 326 30.40 -25.32 12.49
#